data_AF-A0A2V7I5K9-F1
#
_entry.id   AF-A0A2V7I5K9-F1
#
_cell.length_a   1.000
_cell.length_b   1.000
_cell.length_c   1.000
_cell.angle_alpha   90.00
_cell.angle_beta   90.00
_cell.angle_gamma   90.00
#
_symmetry.space_group_name_H-M   'P 1'
#
loop_
_entity.id
_entity.type
_entity.pdbx_description
1 polymer ?
#
loop_
_entity_poly.entity_id
_entity_poly.type
_entity_poly.pdbx_seq_one_letter_code
_entity_poly.pdbx_strand_id
1 'polypeptide(L)'
;MSRAARDDRSPADLDHLIEEITVDAYNDDEKLWAFRQAFEDNVALPSDGFVIGEPVSVIEIDYDGNERRGLAARCRREDGSEHVVAASEVMLPQSSRGARHLAAYRKWLGLEPYPSETPGRTLRKRQHKATAEDLDLSRSVELIALSVKERAAHCRLLGSDRRITLRASRLWDVVPGEIVTVKPRKQWSYAGHPYLSGEIASTRLDVGALGLVPLRLEDTGTWDPREHYWGEESEPIEAWAKPIIARGRRPEFEMEQILPGDDPDDPSADPITESNDLKDAGDSTGARRILMELCQSDLRCLDAHAHLGNFVFDGDPREAIRHYEVGLRIGELSLGERFEGVLPWGRVDNRSFLRCMHGYGLCLWRLGRFDEAERVFGKMLWLNPSDNQGVRFLLEDIRARKTWEANREGG
;
A
#
# COMPACT_ATOMS: atom_id res chain seq x y z
N MET A 1 25.35 -22.35 14.80
CA MET A 1 24.28 -22.92 13.95
C MET A 1 23.03 -22.10 14.19
N SER A 2 22.73 -21.17 13.29
CA SER A 2 21.58 -20.28 13.37
C SER A 2 20.34 -21.02 12.92
N ARG A 3 19.30 -21.04 13.76
CA ARG A 3 18.01 -21.67 13.50
C ARG A 3 17.29 -20.80 12.45
N ALA A 4 17.18 -21.29 11.21
CA ALA A 4 16.43 -20.62 10.17
C ALA A 4 14.99 -20.34 10.66
N ALA A 5 14.50 -19.12 10.46
CA ALA A 5 13.12 -18.78 10.73
C ALA A 5 12.23 -19.66 9.84
N ARG A 6 11.39 -20.51 10.45
CA ARG A 6 10.38 -21.30 9.73
C ARG A 6 9.39 -20.33 9.09
N ASP A 7 9.12 -20.51 7.81
CA ASP A 7 8.05 -19.78 7.12
C ASP A 7 6.71 -20.41 7.53
N ASP A 8 6.14 -19.92 8.64
CA ASP A 8 4.90 -20.39 9.30
C ASP A 8 3.64 -20.49 8.41
N ARG A 9 3.78 -20.25 7.10
CA ARG A 9 2.73 -20.26 6.06
C ARG A 9 2.89 -21.42 5.08
N SER A 10 3.95 -22.23 5.19
CA SER A 10 4.11 -23.37 4.32
C SER A 10 2.96 -24.37 4.53
N PRO A 11 2.51 -25.09 3.48
CA PRO A 11 1.52 -26.14 3.65
C PRO A 11 1.90 -27.15 4.74
N ALA A 12 3.21 -27.45 4.85
CA ALA A 12 3.76 -28.37 5.85
C ALA A 12 3.64 -27.84 7.30
N ASP A 13 3.72 -26.52 7.52
CA ASP A 13 3.52 -25.93 8.86
C ASP A 13 2.06 -25.92 9.29
N LEU A 14 1.12 -25.83 8.33
CA LEU A 14 -0.30 -26.02 8.60
C LEU A 14 -0.63 -27.49 8.87
N ASP A 15 -0.02 -28.44 8.16
CA ASP A 15 -0.19 -29.87 8.44
C ASP A 15 0.28 -30.22 9.85
N HIS A 16 1.46 -29.74 10.24
CA HIS A 16 1.96 -29.92 11.60
C HIS A 16 1.03 -29.30 12.65
N LEU A 17 0.47 -28.11 12.40
CA LEU A 17 -0.47 -27.47 13.32
C LEU A 17 -1.78 -28.27 13.43
N ILE A 18 -2.29 -28.83 12.32
CA ILE A 18 -3.49 -29.67 12.34
C ILE A 18 -3.22 -30.96 13.11
N GLU A 19 -2.08 -31.61 12.88
CA GLU A 19 -1.65 -32.80 13.62
C GLU A 19 -1.52 -32.50 15.12
N GLU A 20 -0.94 -31.36 15.49
CA GLU A 20 -0.81 -30.93 16.89
C GLU A 20 -2.17 -30.67 17.54
N ILE A 21 -3.09 -29.97 16.84
CA ILE A 21 -4.44 -29.70 17.34
C ILE A 21 -5.23 -31.00 17.49
N THR A 22 -5.11 -31.93 16.55
CA THR A 22 -5.95 -33.13 16.47
C THR A 22 -5.31 -34.40 17.08
N VAL A 23 -4.18 -34.26 17.77
CA VAL A 23 -3.33 -35.38 18.24
C VAL A 23 -4.07 -36.43 19.06
N ASP A 24 -5.02 -36.01 19.90
CA ASP A 24 -5.79 -36.86 20.80
C ASP A 24 -7.27 -37.01 20.38
N ALA A 25 -7.62 -36.64 19.14
CA ALA A 25 -8.97 -36.68 18.62
C ALA A 25 -9.19 -37.84 17.63
N TYR A 26 -10.06 -38.79 17.97
CA TYR A 26 -10.29 -40.02 17.23
C TYR A 26 -11.44 -39.93 16.23
N ASN A 27 -12.42 -39.07 16.49
CA ASN A 27 -13.57 -38.80 15.60
C ASN A 27 -13.70 -37.30 15.27
N ASP A 28 -14.61 -36.94 14.36
CA ASP A 28 -14.71 -35.57 13.86
C ASP A 28 -15.32 -34.59 14.88
N ASP A 29 -16.22 -35.05 15.75
CA ASP A 29 -16.71 -34.28 16.91
C ASP A 29 -15.56 -33.91 17.87
N GLU A 30 -14.71 -34.87 18.22
CA GLU A 30 -13.52 -34.64 19.05
C GLU A 30 -12.53 -33.68 18.39
N LYS A 31 -12.35 -33.77 17.06
CA LYS A 31 -11.47 -32.86 16.32
C LYS A 31 -12.03 -31.44 16.30
N LEU A 32 -13.35 -31.28 16.16
CA LEU A 32 -14.03 -29.98 16.22
C LEU A 32 -13.89 -29.35 17.61
N TRP A 33 -14.04 -30.14 18.68
CA TRP A 33 -13.74 -29.69 20.05
C TRP A 33 -12.28 -29.28 20.22
N ALA A 34 -11.34 -30.02 19.64
CA ALA A 34 -9.93 -29.69 19.71
C ALA A 34 -9.60 -28.38 18.96
N PHE A 35 -10.19 -28.15 17.78
CA PHE A 35 -10.08 -26.86 17.10
C PHE A 35 -10.69 -25.73 17.92
N ARG A 36 -11.88 -25.92 18.50
CA ARG A 36 -12.54 -24.93 19.38
C ARG A 36 -11.64 -24.55 20.55
N GLN A 37 -11.01 -25.53 21.21
CA GLN A 37 -10.04 -25.31 22.27
C GLN A 37 -8.81 -24.54 21.77
N ALA A 38 -8.26 -24.92 20.60
CA ALA A 38 -7.12 -24.23 20.01
C ALA A 38 -7.42 -22.76 19.71
N PHE A 39 -8.65 -22.43 19.27
CA PHE A 39 -9.10 -21.05 19.12
C PHE A 39 -9.15 -20.32 20.46
N GLU A 40 -9.75 -20.93 21.48
CA GLU A 40 -9.86 -20.36 22.84
C GLU A 40 -8.47 -20.04 23.44
N ASP A 41 -7.49 -20.91 23.26
CA ASP A 41 -6.15 -20.77 23.85
C ASP A 41 -5.25 -19.78 23.08
N ASN A 42 -5.46 -19.62 21.77
CA ASN A 42 -4.48 -18.96 20.89
C ASN A 42 -4.99 -17.71 20.18
N VAL A 43 -6.30 -17.42 20.23
CA VAL A 43 -6.92 -16.30 19.51
C VAL A 43 -7.52 -15.32 20.50
N ALA A 44 -6.96 -14.10 20.53
CA ALA A 44 -7.50 -13.03 21.35
C ALA A 44 -8.83 -12.54 20.77
N LEU A 45 -9.93 -12.78 21.49
CA LEU A 45 -11.26 -12.28 21.14
C LEU A 45 -11.69 -11.19 22.16
N PRO A 46 -12.41 -10.14 21.73
CA PRO A 46 -12.91 -9.92 20.36
C PRO A 46 -11.79 -9.59 19.37
N SER A 47 -11.89 -10.11 18.15
CA SER A 47 -10.97 -9.83 17.04
C SER A 47 -11.71 -9.17 15.89
N ASP A 48 -11.08 -8.19 15.26
CA ASP A 48 -11.58 -7.64 14.00
C ASP A 48 -11.45 -8.69 12.88
N GLY A 49 -12.42 -8.72 11.98
CA GLY A 49 -12.45 -9.62 10.83
C GLY A 49 -13.52 -9.25 9.81
N PHE A 50 -13.64 -10.06 8.77
CA PHE A 50 -14.63 -9.89 7.71
C PHE A 50 -15.43 -11.18 7.51
N VAL A 51 -16.69 -11.04 7.10
CA VAL A 51 -17.53 -12.15 6.64
C VAL A 51 -18.13 -11.74 5.29
N ILE A 52 -17.74 -12.45 4.21
CA ILE A 52 -18.18 -12.12 2.84
C ILE A 52 -17.94 -10.62 2.52
N GLY A 53 -16.78 -10.09 2.94
CA GLY A 53 -16.41 -8.68 2.76
C GLY A 53 -17.07 -7.69 3.73
N GLU A 54 -18.02 -8.11 4.57
CA GLU A 54 -18.64 -7.26 5.59
C GLU A 54 -17.78 -7.25 6.87
N PRO A 55 -17.38 -6.08 7.39
CA PRO A 55 -16.58 -5.99 8.61
C PRO A 55 -17.40 -6.38 9.84
N VAL A 56 -16.80 -7.18 10.71
CA VAL A 56 -17.39 -7.65 11.96
C VAL A 56 -16.35 -7.70 13.08
N SER A 57 -16.80 -7.63 14.33
CA SER A 57 -16.01 -8.08 15.47
C SER A 57 -16.39 -9.52 15.80
N VAL A 58 -15.47 -10.45 15.59
CA VAL A 58 -15.62 -11.85 16.02
C VAL A 58 -15.50 -11.84 17.54
N ILE A 59 -16.59 -12.19 18.22
CA ILE A 59 -16.70 -12.16 19.68
C ILE A 59 -16.50 -13.54 20.29
N GLU A 60 -16.75 -14.60 19.52
CA GLU A 60 -16.63 -15.98 19.97
C GLU A 60 -16.50 -16.91 18.77
N ILE A 61 -15.71 -17.98 18.90
CA ILE A 61 -15.70 -19.12 18.00
C ILE A 61 -16.00 -20.33 18.87
N ASP A 62 -17.09 -21.03 18.57
CA ASP A 62 -17.56 -22.14 19.39
C ASP A 62 -18.05 -23.32 18.56
N TYR A 63 -18.24 -24.45 19.22
CA TYR A 63 -18.77 -25.66 18.64
C TYR A 63 -20.02 -26.12 19.40
N ASP A 64 -21.16 -26.22 18.70
CA ASP A 64 -22.45 -26.55 19.31
C ASP A 64 -22.74 -28.07 19.37
N GLY A 65 -21.75 -28.92 19.07
CA GLY A 65 -21.89 -30.38 19.00
C GLY A 65 -22.54 -30.87 17.69
N ASN A 66 -22.68 -30.02 16.67
CA ASN A 66 -23.22 -30.41 15.37
C ASN A 66 -22.11 -30.52 14.32
N GLU A 67 -21.61 -31.74 14.09
CA GLU A 67 -20.58 -32.04 13.08
C GLU A 67 -20.88 -31.47 11.68
N ARG A 68 -22.16 -31.42 11.27
CA ARG A 68 -22.53 -30.87 9.94
C ARG A 68 -22.36 -29.36 9.83
N ARG A 69 -22.46 -28.63 10.94
CA ARG A 69 -22.26 -27.17 10.97
C ARG A 69 -20.81 -26.79 11.23
N GLY A 70 -20.07 -27.64 11.95
CA GLY A 70 -18.70 -27.35 12.37
C GLY A 70 -18.65 -26.17 13.34
N LEU A 71 -17.50 -25.51 13.41
CA LEU A 71 -17.31 -24.31 14.23
C LEU A 71 -18.13 -23.13 13.72
N ALA A 72 -18.77 -22.43 14.66
CA ALA A 72 -19.55 -21.24 14.42
C ALA A 72 -18.85 -20.02 15.05
N ALA A 73 -18.77 -18.93 14.29
CA ALA A 73 -18.30 -17.65 14.78
C ALA A 73 -19.49 -16.75 15.09
N ARG A 74 -19.56 -16.27 16.33
CA ARG A 74 -20.49 -15.19 16.70
C ARG A 74 -19.80 -13.87 16.38
N CYS A 75 -20.47 -13.06 15.59
CA CYS A 75 -19.92 -11.85 14.98
C CYS A 75 -20.85 -10.68 15.28
N ARG A 76 -20.30 -9.57 15.76
CA ARG A 76 -21.04 -8.33 16.00
C ARG A 76 -20.77 -7.33 14.89
N ARG A 77 -21.84 -6.80 14.29
CA ARG A 77 -21.80 -5.70 13.32
C ARG A 77 -21.70 -4.36 14.04
N GLU A 78 -21.32 -3.29 13.30
CA GLU A 78 -21.20 -1.92 13.83
C GLU A 78 -22.52 -1.39 14.44
N ASP A 79 -23.68 -1.83 13.93
CA ASP A 79 -24.99 -1.47 14.46
C ASP A 79 -25.36 -2.19 15.78
N GLY A 80 -24.45 -3.01 16.30
CA GLY A 80 -24.63 -3.80 17.52
C GLY A 80 -25.38 -5.11 17.32
N SER A 81 -25.85 -5.41 16.11
CA SER A 81 -26.49 -6.70 15.82
C SER A 81 -25.47 -7.83 15.85
N GLU A 82 -25.84 -8.94 16.49
CA GLU A 82 -25.03 -10.15 16.56
C GLU A 82 -25.59 -11.20 15.60
N HIS A 83 -24.71 -11.83 14.84
CA HIS A 83 -25.03 -12.89 13.88
C HIS A 83 -24.09 -14.05 14.09
N VAL A 84 -24.57 -15.26 13.86
CA VAL A 84 -23.76 -16.48 13.90
C VAL A 84 -23.52 -16.93 12.46
N VAL A 85 -22.26 -17.12 12.12
CA VAL A 85 -21.81 -17.55 10.78
C VAL A 85 -20.87 -18.74 10.89
N ALA A 86 -20.63 -19.47 9.80
CA ALA A 86 -19.63 -20.53 9.83
C ALA A 86 -18.25 -19.91 10.06
N ALA A 87 -17.46 -20.46 10.99
CA ALA A 87 -16.13 -19.93 11.27
C ALA A 87 -15.24 -19.94 10.02
N SER A 88 -15.42 -20.92 9.13
CA SER A 88 -14.71 -20.97 7.85
C SER A 88 -14.96 -19.76 6.96
N GLU A 89 -16.08 -19.04 7.08
CA GLU A 89 -16.40 -17.86 6.27
C GLU A 89 -15.81 -16.56 6.83
N VAL A 90 -15.22 -16.62 8.02
CA VAL A 90 -14.53 -15.49 8.64
C VAL A 90 -13.17 -15.29 8.00
N MET A 91 -12.75 -14.04 7.87
CA MET A 91 -11.39 -13.66 7.51
C MET A 91 -10.82 -12.78 8.62
N LEU A 92 -9.73 -13.23 9.24
CA LEU A 92 -9.01 -12.49 10.27
C LEU A 92 -7.74 -11.85 9.67
N PRO A 93 -7.18 -10.77 10.28
CA PRO A 93 -5.95 -10.15 9.81
C PRO A 93 -4.82 -11.18 9.65
N GLN A 94 -4.18 -11.22 8.48
CA GLN A 94 -3.21 -12.28 8.14
C GLN A 94 -2.02 -12.38 9.11
N SER A 95 -1.65 -11.27 9.76
CA SER A 95 -0.60 -11.21 10.78
C SER A 95 -1.02 -11.75 12.16
N SER A 96 -2.31 -12.06 12.35
CA SER A 96 -2.84 -12.56 13.63
C SER A 96 -2.63 -14.06 13.79
N ARG A 97 -2.46 -14.51 15.05
CA ARG A 97 -2.53 -15.95 15.39
C ARG A 97 -3.86 -16.56 14.95
N GLY A 98 -4.94 -15.78 14.98
CA GLY A 98 -6.27 -16.19 14.52
C GLY A 98 -6.31 -16.60 13.06
N ALA A 99 -5.65 -15.85 12.17
CA ALA A 99 -5.61 -16.20 10.75
C ALA A 99 -4.91 -17.55 10.50
N ARG A 100 -3.86 -17.87 11.26
CA ARG A 100 -3.16 -19.17 11.17
C ARG A 100 -4.06 -20.33 11.62
N HIS A 101 -4.77 -20.19 12.74
CA HIS A 101 -5.67 -21.23 13.25
C HIS A 101 -6.89 -21.41 12.33
N LEU A 102 -7.37 -20.31 11.74
CA LEU A 102 -8.44 -20.34 10.75
C LEU A 102 -8.01 -20.99 9.44
N ALA A 103 -6.78 -20.76 8.99
CA ALA A 103 -6.20 -21.44 7.84
C ALA A 103 -6.04 -22.94 8.08
N ALA A 104 -5.58 -23.35 9.27
CA ALA A 104 -5.50 -24.76 9.65
C ALA A 104 -6.89 -25.42 9.67
N TYR A 105 -7.89 -24.76 10.26
CA TYR A 105 -9.27 -25.24 10.29
C TYR A 105 -9.87 -25.35 8.87
N ARG A 106 -9.68 -24.34 8.02
CA ARG A 106 -10.13 -24.37 6.62
C ARG A 106 -9.46 -25.48 5.83
N LYS A 107 -8.15 -25.66 5.98
CA LYS A 107 -7.40 -26.74 5.35
C LYS A 107 -7.91 -28.12 5.79
N TRP A 108 -8.19 -28.29 7.08
CA TRP A 108 -8.76 -29.52 7.63
C TRP A 108 -10.15 -29.83 7.05
N LEU A 109 -10.97 -28.80 6.79
CA LEU A 109 -12.25 -28.93 6.06
C LEU A 109 -12.09 -29.17 4.55
N GLY A 110 -10.86 -29.20 4.01
CA GLY A 110 -10.59 -29.32 2.57
C GLY A 110 -10.84 -28.03 1.78
N LEU A 111 -10.89 -26.88 2.45
CA LEU A 111 -11.04 -25.56 1.84
C LEU A 111 -9.68 -24.89 1.62
N GLU A 112 -9.63 -23.93 0.68
CA GLU A 112 -8.45 -23.08 0.47
C GLU A 112 -8.06 -22.38 1.79
N PRO A 113 -6.84 -22.60 2.35
CA PRO A 113 -6.47 -22.11 3.68
C PRO A 113 -6.49 -20.58 3.78
N TYR A 114 -6.06 -19.90 2.72
CA TYR A 114 -6.01 -18.44 2.62
C TYR A 114 -6.78 -17.98 1.37
N PRO A 115 -8.12 -17.86 1.44
CA PRO A 115 -8.90 -17.43 0.29
C PRO A 115 -8.50 -16.01 -0.12
N SER A 116 -8.26 -15.80 -1.41
CA SER A 116 -8.09 -14.47 -1.99
C SER A 116 -9.40 -13.68 -1.91
N GLU A 117 -9.32 -12.39 -1.57
CA GLU A 117 -10.47 -11.50 -1.62
C GLU A 117 -11.11 -11.58 -3.01
N THR A 118 -12.40 -11.94 -3.08
CA THR A 118 -13.13 -11.97 -4.35
C THR A 118 -13.24 -10.54 -4.88
N PRO A 119 -12.69 -10.20 -6.06
CA PRO A 119 -12.82 -8.87 -6.65
C PRO A 119 -14.19 -8.78 -7.31
N GLY A 120 -15.16 -8.11 -6.67
CA GLY A 120 -16.50 -8.04 -7.24
C GLY A 120 -17.60 -7.45 -6.37
N ARG A 121 -17.34 -6.28 -5.77
CA ARG A 121 -18.34 -5.22 -5.48
C ARG A 121 -17.66 -4.18 -4.59
N THR A 122 -17.51 -2.98 -5.11
CA THR A 122 -17.18 -1.76 -4.38
C THR A 122 -18.33 -1.36 -3.45
N LEU A 123 -18.64 -2.21 -2.47
CA LEU A 123 -19.32 -1.76 -1.25
C LEU A 123 -18.31 -0.91 -0.51
N ARG A 124 -18.58 0.39 -0.38
CA ARG A 124 -17.78 1.34 0.41
C ARG A 124 -17.35 0.69 1.73
N LYS A 125 -16.09 0.22 1.78
CA LYS A 125 -15.48 -0.43 2.95
C LYS A 125 -15.83 0.40 4.19
N ARG A 126 -16.68 -0.12 5.09
CA ARG A 126 -16.97 0.58 6.36
C ARG A 126 -15.71 0.52 7.21
N GLN A 127 -15.06 1.67 7.34
CA GLN A 127 -13.76 1.81 7.98
C GLN A 127 -13.93 1.79 9.50
N HIS A 128 -13.14 0.96 10.20
CA HIS A 128 -13.09 0.95 11.67
C HIS A 128 -12.71 2.35 12.18
N LYS A 129 -13.49 2.89 13.13
CA LYS A 129 -13.32 4.25 13.64
C LYS A 129 -12.54 4.24 14.95
N ALA A 130 -11.69 5.24 15.17
CA ALA A 130 -11.05 5.46 16.46
C ALA A 130 -12.09 5.78 17.55
N THR A 131 -11.80 5.36 18.78
CA THR A 131 -12.61 5.57 19.98
C THR A 131 -11.85 6.41 21.01
N ALA A 132 -12.53 6.83 22.08
CA ALA A 132 -11.90 7.65 23.12
C ALA A 132 -10.80 6.90 23.89
N GLU A 133 -10.85 5.56 23.93
CA GLU A 133 -9.87 4.70 24.59
C GLU A 133 -8.58 4.54 23.77
N ASP A 134 -8.63 4.82 22.47
CA ASP A 134 -7.46 4.72 21.58
C ASP A 134 -6.47 5.88 21.77
N LEU A 135 -6.86 6.95 22.47
CA LEU A 135 -6.13 8.20 22.51
C LEU A 135 -5.86 8.66 23.95
N ASP A 136 -4.58 8.59 24.35
CA ASP A 136 -4.07 9.30 25.52
C ASP A 136 -3.73 10.75 25.15
N LEU A 137 -4.64 11.68 25.48
CA LEU A 137 -4.47 13.10 25.19
C LEU A 137 -3.34 13.78 26.01
N SER A 138 -2.73 13.08 26.97
CA SER A 138 -1.58 13.60 27.71
C SER A 138 -0.27 13.48 26.93
N ARG A 139 -0.27 12.69 25.85
CA ARG A 139 0.91 12.41 25.00
C ARG A 139 0.68 12.90 23.59
N SER A 140 1.76 13.00 22.83
CA SER A 140 1.66 13.20 21.38
C SER A 140 1.04 11.96 20.72
N VAL A 141 0.22 12.20 19.71
CA VAL A 141 -0.47 11.18 18.92
C VAL A 141 0.13 11.16 17.52
N GLU A 142 0.47 9.98 17.02
CA GLU A 142 0.97 9.81 15.66
C GLU A 142 -0.13 9.29 14.74
N LEU A 143 -0.33 10.00 13.64
CA LEU A 143 -1.40 9.75 12.68
C LEU A 143 -0.82 9.61 11.29
N ILE A 144 -1.30 8.64 10.51
CA ILE A 144 -0.99 8.54 9.09
C ILE A 144 -2.02 9.35 8.32
N ALA A 145 -1.57 10.34 7.55
CA ALA A 145 -2.43 11.13 6.67
C ALA A 145 -2.89 10.28 5.48
N LEU A 146 -4.19 10.19 5.27
CA LEU A 146 -4.80 9.46 4.14
C LEU A 146 -5.29 10.43 3.07
N SER A 147 -5.82 11.59 3.48
CA SER A 147 -6.13 12.72 2.61
C SER A 147 -6.14 14.03 3.37
N VAL A 148 -5.91 15.12 2.66
CA VAL A 148 -5.80 16.46 3.24
C VAL A 148 -6.71 17.44 2.51
N LYS A 149 -7.62 18.02 3.29
CA LYS A 149 -8.52 19.12 2.91
C LYS A 149 -8.03 20.40 3.59
N GLU A 150 -8.61 21.54 3.21
CA GLU A 150 -8.20 22.86 3.69
C GLU A 150 -8.08 22.97 5.23
N ARG A 151 -9.04 22.40 5.97
CA ARG A 151 -9.12 22.52 7.44
C ARG A 151 -9.23 21.19 8.19
N ALA A 152 -9.09 20.08 7.48
CA ALA A 152 -9.18 18.75 8.04
C ALA A 152 -8.34 17.75 7.23
N ALA A 153 -7.77 16.76 7.90
CA ALA A 153 -7.20 15.58 7.26
C ALA A 153 -7.95 14.34 7.71
N HIS A 154 -8.19 13.41 6.79
CA HIS A 154 -8.60 12.07 7.14
C HIS A 154 -7.33 11.27 7.42
N CYS A 155 -7.29 10.62 8.57
CA CYS A 155 -6.13 9.92 9.06
C CYS A 155 -6.51 8.52 9.56
N ARG A 156 -5.51 7.71 9.82
CA ARG A 156 -5.60 6.56 10.73
C ARG A 156 -4.54 6.64 11.82
N LEU A 157 -4.79 5.98 12.94
CA LEU A 157 -3.81 5.88 14.03
C LEU A 157 -2.59 5.07 13.57
N LEU A 158 -1.39 5.49 13.94
CA LEU A 158 -0.20 4.69 13.68
C LEU A 158 -0.31 3.31 14.37
N GLY A 159 0.02 2.23 13.65
CA GLY A 159 -0.11 0.85 14.17
C GLY A 159 -1.53 0.29 14.19
N SER A 160 -2.51 0.98 13.60
CA SER A 160 -3.90 0.53 13.50
C SER A 160 -4.56 0.98 12.19
N ASP A 161 -5.68 0.35 11.83
CA ASP A 161 -6.55 0.77 10.74
C ASP A 161 -7.69 1.71 11.21
N ARG A 162 -7.73 2.03 12.50
CA ARG A 162 -8.74 2.92 13.10
C ARG A 162 -8.61 4.33 12.55
N ARG A 163 -9.67 4.81 11.90
CA ARG A 163 -9.72 6.12 11.25
C ARG A 163 -10.18 7.23 12.17
N ILE A 164 -9.60 8.42 11.96
CA ILE A 164 -9.93 9.64 12.67
C ILE A 164 -9.80 10.86 11.76
N THR A 165 -10.60 11.89 12.01
CA THR A 165 -10.45 13.17 11.31
C THR A 165 -9.64 14.14 12.17
N LEU A 166 -8.46 14.54 11.70
CA LEU A 166 -7.63 15.55 12.33
C LEU A 166 -8.07 16.95 11.90
N ARG A 167 -8.29 17.85 12.85
CA ARG A 167 -8.37 19.30 12.63
C ARG A 167 -7.17 19.99 13.26
N ALA A 168 -6.31 20.55 12.43
CA ALA A 168 -5.12 21.27 12.87
C ALA A 168 -4.90 22.51 12.00
N SER A 169 -4.17 23.49 12.53
CA SER A 169 -3.54 24.52 11.69
C SER A 169 -2.42 23.88 10.87
N ARG A 170 -2.11 24.45 9.70
CA ARG A 170 -1.00 24.01 8.83
C ARG A 170 -1.16 22.62 8.21
N LEU A 171 -2.40 22.17 8.02
CA LEU A 171 -2.65 20.93 7.29
C LEU A 171 -2.21 20.98 5.83
N TRP A 172 -2.18 22.17 5.22
CA TRP A 172 -1.65 22.37 3.87
C TRP A 172 -0.17 21.96 3.74
N ASP A 173 0.58 21.90 4.84
CA ASP A 173 1.95 21.40 4.87
C ASP A 173 2.01 19.85 4.95
N VAL A 174 0.90 19.10 4.85
CA VAL A 174 0.87 17.63 4.98
C VAL A 174 0.51 16.99 3.66
N VAL A 175 1.21 15.91 3.29
CA VAL A 175 0.86 15.09 2.13
C VAL A 175 0.32 13.72 2.56
N PRO A 176 -0.62 13.10 1.81
CA PRO A 176 -1.05 11.73 2.07
C PRO A 176 0.15 10.77 2.11
N GLY A 177 0.15 9.83 3.06
CA GLY A 177 1.21 8.87 3.30
C GLY A 177 2.27 9.29 4.33
N GLU A 178 2.26 10.55 4.78
CA GLU A 178 3.12 10.98 5.89
C GLU A 178 2.53 10.63 7.26
N ILE A 179 3.44 10.42 8.22
CA ILE A 179 3.14 10.35 9.64
C ILE A 179 3.20 11.76 10.21
N VAL A 180 2.08 12.19 10.79
CA VAL A 180 1.89 13.48 11.44
C VAL A 180 1.90 13.26 12.94
N THR A 181 2.86 13.89 13.63
CA THR A 181 2.89 13.91 15.09
C THR A 181 2.09 15.11 15.59
N VAL A 182 1.03 14.86 16.36
CA VAL A 182 0.09 15.86 16.83
C VAL A 182 0.19 15.99 18.34
N LYS A 183 0.28 17.22 18.86
CA LYS A 183 0.00 17.53 20.27
C LYS A 183 -1.52 17.69 20.41
N PRO A 184 -2.23 16.71 20.98
CA PRO A 184 -3.68 16.73 21.02
C PRO A 184 -4.19 17.83 21.95
N ARG A 185 -5.32 18.43 21.59
CA ARG A 185 -6.03 19.43 22.41
C ARG A 185 -7.38 18.91 22.85
N LYS A 186 -8.16 18.37 21.90
CA LYS A 186 -9.51 17.86 22.17
C LYS A 186 -9.82 16.70 21.23
N GLN A 187 -10.44 15.66 21.77
CA GLN A 187 -11.14 14.65 20.98
C GLN A 187 -12.65 14.78 21.14
N TRP A 188 -13.40 14.47 20.09
CA TRP A 188 -14.85 14.39 20.14
C TRP A 188 -15.37 13.49 19.02
N SER A 189 -16.63 13.07 19.12
CA SER A 189 -17.32 12.39 18.02
C SER A 189 -18.43 13.28 17.49
N TYR A 190 -18.62 13.30 16.17
CA TYR A 190 -19.75 13.98 15.51
C TYR A 190 -20.36 13.06 14.46
N ALA A 191 -21.67 12.84 14.51
CA ALA A 191 -22.38 11.87 13.67
C ALA A 191 -21.71 10.47 13.67
N GLY A 192 -21.20 10.04 14.83
CA GLY A 192 -20.51 8.76 14.97
C GLY A 192 -19.11 8.71 14.34
N HIS A 193 -18.56 9.83 13.87
CA HIS A 193 -17.18 9.94 13.37
C HIS A 193 -16.26 10.58 14.41
N PRO A 194 -15.10 9.99 14.71
CA PRO A 194 -14.14 10.54 15.66
C PRO A 194 -13.33 11.67 15.03
N TYR A 195 -13.08 12.68 15.85
CA TYR A 195 -12.29 13.86 15.52
C TYR A 195 -11.23 14.09 16.60
N LEU A 196 -10.06 14.50 16.15
CA LEU A 196 -8.99 15.03 16.98
C LEU A 196 -8.70 16.45 16.54
N SER A 197 -8.62 17.39 17.48
CA SER A 197 -7.96 18.67 17.25
C SER A 197 -6.64 18.73 17.99
N GLY A 198 -5.69 19.45 17.41
CA GLY A 198 -4.36 19.58 17.97
C GLY A 198 -3.46 20.48 17.14
N GLU A 199 -2.19 20.50 17.53
CA GLU A 199 -1.13 21.20 16.82
C GLU A 199 -0.18 20.18 16.21
N ILE A 200 0.14 20.34 14.93
CA ILE A 200 1.14 19.49 14.26
C ILE A 200 2.51 19.89 14.79
N ALA A 201 3.17 18.97 15.48
CA ALA A 201 4.53 19.14 15.99
C ALA A 201 5.57 18.83 14.92
N SER A 202 5.35 17.79 14.13
CA SER A 202 6.22 17.39 13.02
C SER A 202 5.50 16.49 12.03
N THR A 203 6.08 16.38 10.83
CA THR A 203 5.72 15.40 9.81
C THR A 203 6.97 14.61 9.43
N ARG A 204 6.79 13.34 9.04
CA ARG A 204 7.85 12.52 8.46
C ARG A 204 7.27 11.46 7.53
N LEU A 205 8.10 10.95 6.64
CA LEU A 205 7.79 9.72 5.91
C LEU A 205 8.52 8.54 6.58
N ASP A 206 7.76 7.50 6.91
CA ASP A 206 8.28 6.19 7.31
C ASP A 206 7.35 5.13 6.71
N VAL A 207 7.69 4.68 5.50
CA VAL A 207 6.85 3.73 4.75
C VAL A 207 6.73 2.37 5.43
N GLY A 208 7.72 1.95 6.21
CA GLY A 208 7.68 0.69 6.96
C GLY A 208 6.65 0.74 8.08
N ALA A 209 6.56 1.88 8.77
CA ALA A 209 5.57 2.09 9.82
C ALA A 209 4.14 2.30 9.31
N LEU A 210 3.94 2.47 8.00
CA LEU A 210 2.60 2.51 7.43
C LEU A 210 1.92 1.14 7.54
N GLY A 211 2.64 0.02 7.51
CA GLY A 211 2.00 -1.30 7.51
C GLY A 211 1.13 -1.55 6.26
N LEU A 212 1.58 -1.04 5.11
CA LEU A 212 0.98 -1.33 3.82
C LEU A 212 1.44 -2.70 3.33
N VAL A 213 0.54 -3.44 2.66
CA VAL A 213 0.92 -4.63 1.90
C VAL A 213 1.66 -4.18 0.64
N PRO A 214 2.91 -4.62 0.39
CA PRO A 214 3.63 -4.28 -0.84
C PRO A 214 2.82 -4.63 -2.09
N LEU A 215 2.96 -3.83 -3.15
CA LEU A 215 2.37 -4.11 -4.47
C LEU A 215 2.91 -5.43 -5.01
N ARG A 216 2.06 -6.26 -5.62
CA ARG A 216 2.51 -7.50 -6.26
C ARG A 216 3.45 -7.18 -7.42
N LEU A 217 4.49 -8.01 -7.60
CA LEU A 217 5.31 -8.03 -8.80
C LEU A 217 4.99 -9.30 -9.58
N GLU A 218 4.44 -9.13 -10.76
CA GLU A 218 4.15 -10.22 -11.69
C GLU A 218 5.36 -10.48 -12.58
N ASP A 219 5.86 -11.72 -12.59
CA ASP A 219 6.92 -12.14 -13.52
C ASP A 219 6.33 -12.25 -14.92
N THR A 220 6.84 -11.43 -15.84
CA THR A 220 6.38 -11.35 -17.23
C THR A 220 7.40 -11.92 -18.22
N GLY A 221 8.44 -12.58 -17.72
CA GLY A 221 9.47 -13.25 -18.49
C GLY A 221 10.86 -12.69 -18.26
N THR A 222 11.69 -12.73 -19.30
CA THR A 222 13.10 -12.32 -19.22
C THR A 222 13.38 -11.25 -20.26
N TRP A 223 13.83 -10.09 -19.79
CA TRP A 223 14.36 -9.03 -20.63
C TRP A 223 15.78 -9.38 -21.08
N ASP A 224 16.03 -9.32 -22.40
CA ASP A 224 17.34 -9.54 -23.01
C ASP A 224 17.87 -8.24 -23.63
N PRO A 225 19.02 -7.70 -23.18
CA PRO A 225 19.60 -6.49 -23.77
C PRO A 225 19.93 -6.65 -25.26
N ARG A 226 20.09 -7.86 -25.79
CA ARG A 226 20.39 -8.11 -27.20
C ARG A 226 19.19 -7.91 -28.13
N GLU A 227 17.98 -8.03 -27.58
CA GLU A 227 16.72 -7.83 -28.30
C GLU A 227 16.24 -6.37 -28.17
N HIS A 228 16.90 -5.58 -27.34
CA HIS A 228 16.58 -4.17 -27.11
C HIS A 228 17.20 -3.27 -28.18
N TYR A 229 16.46 -2.26 -28.62
CA TYR A 229 16.95 -1.25 -29.55
C TYR A 229 17.82 -0.23 -28.80
N TRP A 230 19.10 -0.11 -29.20
CA TRP A 230 20.08 0.81 -28.59
C TRP A 230 20.52 1.96 -29.51
N GLY A 231 19.82 2.14 -30.64
CA GLY A 231 20.26 3.00 -31.74
C GLY A 231 20.52 2.18 -33.01
N GLU A 232 21.00 2.86 -34.06
CA GLU A 232 21.35 2.21 -35.32
C GLU A 232 22.57 1.30 -35.17
N GLU A 233 22.62 0.19 -35.92
CA GLU A 233 23.69 -0.82 -35.80
C GLU A 233 25.11 -0.24 -36.06
N SER A 234 25.18 0.84 -36.83
CA SER A 234 26.44 1.53 -37.13
C SER A 234 26.91 2.53 -36.07
N GLU A 235 26.04 2.87 -35.10
CA GLU A 235 26.33 3.87 -34.07
C GLU A 235 26.96 3.21 -32.84
N PRO A 236 27.95 3.88 -32.20
CA PRO A 236 28.57 3.35 -30.99
C PRO A 236 27.58 3.37 -29.82
N ILE A 237 27.50 2.26 -29.09
CA ILE A 237 26.75 2.19 -27.83
C ILE A 237 27.23 3.30 -26.87
N GLU A 238 26.30 4.13 -26.43
CA GLU A 238 26.54 5.21 -25.49
C GLU A 238 27.06 4.70 -24.13
N ALA A 239 27.88 5.51 -23.45
CA ALA A 239 28.54 5.11 -22.22
C ALA A 239 27.57 4.71 -21.09
N TRP A 240 26.38 5.32 -21.04
CA TRP A 240 25.35 5.01 -20.04
C TRP A 240 24.76 3.60 -20.21
N ALA A 241 24.64 3.12 -21.44
CA ALA A 241 24.01 1.84 -21.78
C ALA A 241 24.94 0.64 -21.58
N LYS A 242 26.25 0.84 -21.73
CA LYS A 242 27.28 -0.23 -21.57
C LYS A 242 27.14 -1.07 -20.29
N PRO A 243 27.03 -0.49 -19.08
CA PRO A 243 26.87 -1.29 -17.87
C PRO A 243 25.54 -2.07 -17.82
N ILE A 244 24.47 -1.52 -18.40
CA ILE A 244 23.16 -2.18 -18.46
C ILE A 244 23.22 -3.39 -19.39
N ILE A 245 23.84 -3.24 -20.56
CA ILE A 245 24.08 -4.34 -21.51
C ILE A 245 24.98 -5.41 -20.91
N ALA A 246 26.07 -5.00 -20.24
CA ALA A 246 27.06 -5.92 -19.66
C ALA A 246 26.49 -6.87 -18.59
N ARG A 247 25.43 -6.45 -17.88
CA ARG A 247 24.71 -7.31 -16.91
C ARG A 247 23.95 -8.46 -17.56
N GLY A 248 23.65 -8.36 -18.85
CA GLY A 248 22.94 -9.39 -19.60
C GLY A 248 21.46 -9.50 -19.23
N ARG A 249 20.93 -10.72 -19.39
CA ARG A 249 19.52 -11.06 -19.22
C ARG A 249 19.07 -10.86 -17.77
N ARG A 250 17.84 -10.36 -17.61
CA ARG A 250 17.23 -10.08 -16.30
C ARG A 250 15.74 -10.43 -16.31
N PRO A 251 15.18 -10.86 -15.17
CA PRO A 251 13.74 -11.02 -15.04
C PRO A 251 13.01 -9.69 -15.30
N GLU A 252 11.88 -9.77 -15.98
CA GLU A 252 11.01 -8.65 -16.30
C GLU A 252 9.75 -8.70 -15.46
N PHE A 253 9.40 -7.60 -14.80
CA PHE A 253 8.23 -7.55 -13.94
C PHE A 253 7.23 -6.46 -14.35
N GLU A 254 5.97 -6.73 -14.08
CA GLU A 254 4.88 -5.76 -14.04
C GLU A 254 4.42 -5.59 -12.59
N MET A 255 4.49 -4.36 -12.09
CA MET A 255 4.04 -3.99 -10.75
C MET A 255 2.53 -3.82 -10.75
N GLU A 256 1.85 -4.36 -9.75
CA GLU A 256 0.40 -4.20 -9.57
C GLU A 256 -0.02 -2.73 -9.58
N GLN A 257 -1.01 -2.41 -10.43
CA GLN A 257 -1.71 -1.14 -10.36
C GLN A 257 -2.82 -1.17 -9.31
N ILE A 258 -2.83 -0.17 -8.43
CA ILE A 258 -3.93 0.08 -7.49
C ILE A 258 -4.66 1.34 -7.94
N LEU A 259 -5.90 1.17 -8.41
CA LEU A 259 -6.77 2.26 -8.84
C LEU A 259 -8.15 2.11 -8.19
N PRO A 260 -8.36 2.70 -6.99
CA PRO A 260 -9.63 2.56 -6.29
C PRO A 260 -10.78 3.22 -7.07
N GLY A 261 -11.84 2.46 -7.32
CA GLY A 261 -13.01 2.97 -8.04
C GLY A 261 -12.93 2.80 -9.56
N ASP A 262 -11.83 2.22 -10.07
CA ASP A 262 -11.76 1.76 -11.46
C ASP A 262 -12.87 0.74 -11.75
N ASP A 263 -13.53 0.91 -12.88
CA ASP A 263 -14.55 0.01 -13.39
C ASP A 263 -14.05 -0.60 -14.70
N PRO A 264 -13.64 -1.88 -14.71
CA PRO A 264 -13.16 -2.54 -15.92
C PRO A 264 -14.19 -2.57 -17.06
N ASP A 265 -15.48 -2.45 -16.74
CA ASP A 265 -16.58 -2.46 -17.69
C ASP A 265 -16.91 -1.05 -18.24
N ASP A 266 -16.35 0.00 -17.63
CA ASP A 266 -16.42 1.38 -18.11
C ASP A 266 -15.02 2.04 -18.15
N PRO A 267 -14.25 1.82 -19.24
CA PRO A 267 -12.93 2.44 -19.41
C PRO A 267 -12.94 3.98 -19.42
N SER A 268 -14.11 4.62 -19.49
CA SER A 268 -14.23 6.09 -19.40
C SER A 268 -14.33 6.61 -17.97
N ALA A 269 -14.50 5.71 -16.99
CA ALA A 269 -14.61 6.02 -15.56
C ALA A 269 -13.26 6.04 -14.82
N ASP A 270 -12.12 6.10 -15.53
CA ASP A 270 -10.80 6.22 -14.90
C ASP A 270 -10.70 7.52 -14.09
N PRO A 271 -10.58 7.45 -12.75
CA PRO A 271 -10.55 8.63 -11.90
C PRO A 271 -9.29 9.49 -12.09
N ILE A 272 -8.19 8.94 -12.61
CA ILE A 272 -6.99 9.72 -12.96
C ILE A 272 -7.25 10.55 -14.22
N THR A 273 -7.87 9.95 -15.24
CA THR A 273 -8.31 10.69 -16.42
C THR A 273 -9.30 11.79 -16.04
N GLU A 274 -10.32 11.48 -15.23
CA GLU A 274 -11.29 12.47 -14.75
C GLU A 274 -10.60 13.63 -14.00
N SER A 275 -9.61 13.32 -13.14
CA SER A 275 -8.83 14.35 -12.45
C SER A 275 -8.07 15.25 -13.41
N ASN A 276 -7.42 14.69 -14.44
CA ASN A 276 -6.70 15.47 -15.43
C ASN A 276 -7.64 16.34 -16.28
N ASP A 277 -8.79 15.80 -16.71
CA ASP A 277 -9.80 16.54 -17.47
C ASP A 277 -10.35 17.73 -16.67
N LEU A 278 -10.64 17.54 -15.37
CA LEU A 278 -11.05 18.64 -14.48
C LEU A 278 -9.95 19.70 -14.36
N LYS A 279 -8.69 19.29 -14.21
CA LYS A 279 -7.56 20.23 -14.14
C LYS A 279 -7.43 21.02 -15.43
N ASP A 280 -7.52 20.37 -16.58
CA ASP A 280 -7.38 21.00 -17.89
C ASP A 280 -8.57 21.91 -18.22
N ALA A 281 -9.75 21.61 -17.67
CA ALA A 281 -10.91 22.51 -17.66
C ALA A 281 -10.79 23.67 -16.66
N GLY A 282 -9.72 23.73 -15.86
CA GLY A 282 -9.44 24.78 -14.88
C GLY A 282 -9.96 24.51 -13.47
N ASP A 283 -10.66 23.41 -13.22
CA ASP A 283 -11.09 22.99 -11.88
C ASP A 283 -10.00 22.21 -11.13
N SER A 284 -8.96 22.93 -10.73
CA SER A 284 -7.85 22.37 -9.94
C SER A 284 -8.31 21.82 -8.58
N THR A 285 -9.42 22.35 -8.02
CA THR A 285 -9.94 21.90 -6.72
C THR A 285 -10.64 20.55 -6.84
N GLY A 286 -11.52 20.40 -7.84
CA GLY A 286 -12.17 19.14 -8.17
C GLY A 286 -11.16 18.07 -8.55
N ALA A 287 -10.19 18.41 -9.39
CA ALA A 287 -9.11 17.51 -9.77
C ALA A 287 -8.32 16.98 -8.55
N ARG A 288 -7.87 17.89 -7.66
CA ARG A 288 -7.13 17.52 -6.45
C ARG A 288 -7.98 16.69 -5.49
N ARG A 289 -9.29 16.96 -5.41
CA ARG A 289 -10.22 16.21 -4.57
C ARG A 289 -10.26 14.73 -4.97
N ILE A 290 -10.32 14.41 -6.26
CA ILE A 290 -10.31 13.02 -6.74
C ILE A 290 -9.02 12.31 -6.30
N LEU A 291 -7.85 12.90 -6.53
CA LEU A 291 -6.57 12.29 -6.14
C LEU A 291 -6.47 12.09 -4.62
N MET A 292 -7.00 13.03 -3.83
CA MET A 292 -7.09 12.89 -2.38
C MET A 292 -8.03 11.74 -1.96
N GLU A 293 -9.14 11.54 -2.67
CA GLU A 293 -10.06 10.42 -2.43
C GLU A 293 -9.42 9.07 -2.78
N LEU A 294 -8.62 9.00 -3.85
CA LEU A 294 -7.84 7.81 -4.22
C LEU A 294 -6.84 7.46 -3.11
N CYS A 295 -6.02 8.42 -2.66
CA CYS A 295 -5.09 8.21 -1.55
C CYS A 295 -5.81 7.82 -0.24
N GLN A 296 -7.01 8.39 0.01
CA GLN A 296 -7.81 8.04 1.18
C GLN A 296 -8.32 6.61 1.14
N SER A 297 -8.59 6.10 -0.06
CA SER A 297 -9.07 4.75 -0.29
C SER A 297 -7.92 3.75 -0.14
N ASP A 298 -6.82 3.96 -0.86
CA ASP A 298 -5.61 3.16 -0.77
C ASP A 298 -4.36 4.03 -1.06
N LEU A 299 -3.47 4.16 -0.06
CA LEU A 299 -2.21 4.90 -0.20
C LEU A 299 -1.27 4.28 -1.24
N ARG A 300 -1.50 3.02 -1.64
CA ARG A 300 -0.74 2.32 -2.68
C ARG A 300 -1.11 2.75 -4.10
N CYS A 301 -2.11 3.62 -4.28
CA CYS A 301 -2.38 4.27 -5.56
C CYS A 301 -1.24 5.23 -5.93
N LEU A 302 -0.18 4.69 -6.54
CA LEU A 302 1.02 5.46 -6.89
C LEU A 302 0.74 6.57 -7.89
N ASP A 303 -0.22 6.36 -8.79
CA ASP A 303 -0.59 7.36 -9.80
C ASP A 303 -1.19 8.60 -9.14
N ALA A 304 -2.00 8.46 -8.08
CA ALA A 304 -2.51 9.60 -7.32
C ALA A 304 -1.37 10.45 -6.73
N HIS A 305 -0.33 9.81 -6.18
CA HIS A 305 0.87 10.51 -5.68
C HIS A 305 1.65 11.21 -6.79
N ALA A 306 1.85 10.53 -7.94
CA ALA A 306 2.49 11.13 -9.09
C ALA A 306 1.74 12.37 -9.60
N HIS A 307 0.41 12.29 -9.74
CA HIS A 307 -0.42 13.38 -10.22
C HIS A 307 -0.53 14.54 -9.21
N LEU A 308 -0.59 14.26 -7.90
CA LEU A 308 -0.50 15.30 -6.86
C LEU A 308 0.85 16.03 -6.94
N GLY A 309 1.95 15.31 -7.16
CA GLY A 309 3.26 15.90 -7.40
C GLY A 309 3.29 16.78 -8.65
N ASN A 310 2.70 16.31 -9.77
CA ASN A 310 2.61 17.06 -11.01
C ASN A 310 1.86 18.39 -10.83
N PHE A 311 0.79 18.42 -10.03
CA PHE A 311 -0.05 19.62 -9.85
C PHE A 311 0.71 20.79 -9.20
N VAL A 312 1.66 20.49 -8.32
CA VAL A 312 2.45 21.50 -7.60
C VAL A 312 3.87 21.61 -8.13
N PHE A 313 4.26 20.75 -9.09
CA PHE A 313 5.63 20.68 -9.61
C PHE A 313 6.13 22.05 -10.07
N ASP A 314 5.44 22.72 -10.98
CA ASP A 314 5.93 23.99 -11.53
C ASP A 314 6.04 25.10 -10.46
N GLY A 315 5.18 25.08 -9.44
CA GLY A 315 5.12 26.08 -8.38
C GLY A 315 6.17 25.90 -7.29
N ASP A 316 6.13 24.78 -6.56
CA ASP A 316 7.00 24.53 -5.41
C ASP A 316 7.65 23.14 -5.46
N PRO A 317 8.94 23.02 -5.82
CA PRO A 317 9.63 21.74 -5.83
C PRO A 317 9.75 21.11 -4.43
N ARG A 318 9.64 21.89 -3.35
CA ARG A 318 9.67 21.37 -1.96
C ARG A 318 8.36 20.69 -1.57
N GLU A 319 7.24 21.09 -2.14
CA GLU A 319 5.97 20.40 -1.97
C GLU A 319 5.90 19.19 -2.90
N ALA A 320 6.23 19.38 -4.18
CA ALA A 320 6.19 18.33 -5.20
C ALA A 320 7.04 17.11 -4.84
N ILE A 321 8.26 17.32 -4.32
CA ILE A 321 9.15 16.22 -3.95
C ILE A 321 8.51 15.27 -2.94
N ARG A 322 7.69 15.78 -2.02
CA ARG A 322 7.09 14.97 -0.95
C ARG A 322 6.03 14.03 -1.51
N HIS A 323 5.20 14.49 -2.45
CA HIS A 323 4.24 13.64 -3.13
C HIS A 323 4.92 12.52 -3.93
N TYR A 324 5.93 12.87 -4.74
CA TYR A 324 6.67 11.86 -5.47
C TYR A 324 7.42 10.88 -4.57
N GLU A 325 8.00 11.38 -3.48
CA GLU A 325 8.75 10.55 -2.53
C GLU A 325 7.83 9.53 -1.87
N VAL A 326 6.64 9.91 -1.42
CA VAL A 326 5.68 8.95 -0.85
C VAL A 326 5.38 7.82 -1.84
N GLY A 327 4.97 8.15 -3.08
CA GLY A 327 4.67 7.13 -4.08
C GLY A 327 5.88 6.26 -4.43
N LEU A 328 7.06 6.86 -4.58
CA LEU A 328 8.30 6.13 -4.84
C LEU A 328 8.61 5.16 -3.69
N ARG A 329 8.60 5.62 -2.43
CA ARG A 329 8.94 4.79 -1.28
C ARG A 329 7.92 3.69 -1.03
N ILE A 330 6.64 3.91 -1.32
CA ILE A 330 5.61 2.86 -1.24
C ILE A 330 5.88 1.79 -2.29
N GLY A 331 6.15 2.15 -3.55
CA GLY A 331 6.48 1.17 -4.59
C GLY A 331 7.80 0.43 -4.32
N GLU A 332 8.78 1.07 -3.68
CA GLU A 332 10.03 0.42 -3.29
C GLU A 332 9.86 -0.70 -2.25
N LEU A 333 8.75 -0.73 -1.49
CA LEU A 333 8.43 -1.83 -0.59
C LEU A 333 8.34 -3.18 -1.33
N SER A 334 7.98 -3.15 -2.62
CA SER A 334 7.83 -4.34 -3.46
C SER A 334 9.15 -4.86 -4.04
N LEU A 335 10.14 -3.98 -4.20
CA LEU A 335 11.39 -4.31 -4.89
C LEU A 335 12.37 -5.09 -4.00
N GLY A 336 12.24 -4.99 -2.68
CA GLY A 336 13.20 -5.54 -1.73
C GLY A 336 14.59 -4.87 -1.82
N GLU A 337 15.53 -5.30 -0.98
CA GLU A 337 16.84 -4.63 -0.86
C GLU A 337 17.76 -4.81 -2.08
N ARG A 338 17.53 -5.84 -2.90
CA ARG A 338 18.42 -6.26 -3.99
C ARG A 338 17.65 -6.60 -5.27
N PHE A 339 16.70 -5.76 -5.64
CA PHE A 339 15.99 -5.96 -6.90
C PHE A 339 16.95 -5.98 -8.09
N GLU A 340 16.98 -7.08 -8.84
CA GLU A 340 17.86 -7.24 -10.01
C GLU A 340 17.09 -7.33 -11.35
N GLY A 341 15.77 -7.11 -11.31
CA GLY A 341 14.90 -7.15 -12.49
C GLY A 341 14.84 -5.83 -13.26
N VAL A 342 13.98 -5.81 -14.29
CA VAL A 342 13.51 -4.59 -14.95
C VAL A 342 12.04 -4.35 -14.68
N LEU A 343 11.64 -3.08 -14.76
CA LEU A 343 10.28 -2.59 -14.81
C LEU A 343 10.12 -1.76 -16.09
N PRO A 344 9.93 -2.38 -17.26
CA PRO A 344 9.85 -1.66 -18.52
C PRO A 344 8.61 -0.78 -18.57
N TRP A 345 8.71 0.38 -19.23
CA TRP A 345 7.58 1.29 -19.48
C TRP A 345 6.44 0.68 -20.31
N GLY A 346 6.78 -0.35 -21.12
CA GLY A 346 5.82 -1.07 -21.96
C GLY A 346 4.76 -1.83 -21.15
N ARG A 347 5.12 -2.23 -19.92
CA ARG A 347 4.19 -2.73 -18.89
C ARG A 347 3.49 -1.52 -18.29
N VAL A 348 2.20 -1.35 -18.58
CA VAL A 348 1.48 -0.09 -18.34
C VAL A 348 1.45 0.24 -16.86
N ASP A 349 1.34 -0.79 -16.02
CA ASP A 349 1.16 -0.62 -14.58
C ASP A 349 2.44 -0.14 -13.88
N ASN A 350 3.61 -0.36 -14.50
CA ASN A 350 4.89 0.17 -14.01
C ASN A 350 4.97 1.70 -14.09
N ARG A 351 4.15 2.34 -14.93
CA ARG A 351 4.29 3.77 -15.25
C ARG A 351 4.08 4.66 -14.05
N SER A 352 3.14 4.32 -13.15
CA SER A 352 2.89 5.12 -11.96
C SER A 352 4.11 5.18 -11.04
N PHE A 353 4.78 4.04 -10.84
CA PHE A 353 6.03 3.97 -10.08
C PHE A 353 7.16 4.76 -10.77
N LEU A 354 7.34 4.58 -12.08
CA LEU A 354 8.37 5.28 -12.85
C LEU A 354 8.13 6.80 -12.92
N ARG A 355 6.87 7.26 -12.94
CA ARG A 355 6.50 8.68 -12.83
C ARG A 355 6.84 9.25 -11.47
N CYS A 356 6.57 8.54 -10.37
CA CYS A 356 7.02 8.95 -9.04
C CYS A 356 8.54 9.06 -8.98
N MET A 357 9.27 8.05 -9.46
CA MET A 357 10.74 8.06 -9.49
C MET A 357 11.29 9.24 -10.30
N HIS A 358 10.72 9.49 -11.47
CA HIS A 358 11.11 10.58 -12.35
C HIS A 358 10.88 11.95 -11.71
N GLY A 359 9.66 12.21 -11.22
CA GLY A 359 9.30 13.46 -10.57
C GLY A 359 10.16 13.73 -9.34
N TYR A 360 10.45 12.71 -8.53
CA TYR A 360 11.36 12.80 -7.40
C TYR A 360 12.77 13.20 -7.84
N GLY A 361 13.32 12.55 -8.87
CA GLY A 361 14.63 12.89 -9.44
C GLY A 361 14.72 14.33 -9.97
N LEU A 362 13.68 14.79 -10.67
CA LEU A 362 13.60 16.17 -11.17
C LEU A 362 13.53 17.18 -10.03
N CYS A 363 12.73 16.90 -8.99
CA CYS A 363 12.66 17.76 -7.81
C CYS A 363 13.99 17.81 -7.05
N LEU A 364 14.71 16.69 -6.91
CA LEU A 364 16.05 16.66 -6.32
C LEU A 364 16.99 17.59 -7.09
N TRP A 365 17.00 17.50 -8.42
CA TRP A 365 17.82 18.37 -9.25
C TRP A 365 17.45 19.85 -9.10
N ARG A 366 16.15 20.19 -9.13
CA ARG A 366 15.64 21.56 -8.88
C ARG A 366 16.02 22.11 -7.51
N LEU A 367 16.17 21.25 -6.51
CA LEU A 367 16.59 21.61 -5.16
C LEU A 367 18.12 21.61 -5.00
N GLY A 368 18.89 21.42 -6.07
CA GLY A 368 20.36 21.40 -6.04
C GLY A 368 20.96 20.13 -5.41
N ARG A 369 20.15 19.08 -5.22
CA ARG A 369 20.57 17.78 -4.66
C ARG A 369 21.10 16.87 -5.77
N PHE A 370 22.15 17.33 -6.45
CA PHE A 370 22.69 16.71 -7.67
C PHE A 370 23.06 15.24 -7.52
N ASP A 371 23.82 14.90 -6.47
CA ASP A 371 24.29 13.53 -6.27
C ASP A 371 23.13 12.55 -6.01
N GLU A 372 22.04 13.03 -5.40
CA GLU A 372 20.83 12.24 -5.18
C GLU A 372 20.03 12.09 -6.48
N ALA A 373 19.89 13.16 -7.26
CA ALA A 373 19.23 13.11 -8.56
C ALA A 373 19.94 12.13 -9.51
N GLU A 374 21.27 12.17 -9.57
CA GLU A 374 22.06 11.23 -10.38
C GLU A 374 21.83 9.77 -9.95
N ARG A 375 21.82 9.49 -8.64
CA ARG A 375 21.54 8.14 -8.13
C ARG A 375 20.15 7.65 -8.51
N VAL A 376 19.13 8.51 -8.40
CA VAL A 376 17.75 8.18 -8.74
C VAL A 376 17.62 7.90 -10.24
N PHE A 377 18.15 8.76 -11.10
CA PHE A 377 18.09 8.55 -12.55
C PHE A 377 18.94 7.37 -13.01
N GLY A 378 20.10 7.13 -12.38
CA GLY A 378 20.89 5.92 -12.62
C GLY A 378 20.11 4.64 -12.27
N LYS A 379 19.40 4.61 -11.14
CA LYS A 379 18.51 3.51 -10.76
C LYS A 379 17.35 3.37 -11.76
N MET A 380 16.80 4.48 -12.21
CA MET A 380 15.70 4.49 -13.18
C MET A 380 16.09 3.89 -14.53
N LEU A 381 17.29 4.20 -15.05
CA LEU A 381 17.82 3.55 -16.26
C LEU A 381 18.09 2.04 -16.05
N TRP A 382 18.50 1.66 -14.84
CA TRP A 382 18.63 0.24 -14.45
C TRP A 382 17.28 -0.49 -14.54
N LEU A 383 16.22 0.12 -14.01
CA LEU A 383 14.88 -0.46 -13.97
C LEU A 383 14.19 -0.42 -15.35
N ASN A 384 14.27 0.69 -16.06
CA ASN A 384 13.67 0.89 -17.38
C ASN A 384 14.73 1.28 -18.42
N PRO A 385 15.45 0.30 -19.00
CA PRO A 385 16.53 0.56 -19.97
C PRO A 385 16.11 1.32 -21.23
N SER A 386 14.85 1.18 -21.63
CA SER A 386 14.24 1.90 -22.76
C SER A 386 14.24 3.41 -22.57
N ASP A 387 14.38 3.89 -21.32
CA ASP A 387 14.45 5.29 -20.95
C ASP A 387 13.40 6.17 -21.65
N ASN A 388 12.13 5.72 -21.58
CA ASN A 388 11.00 6.39 -22.24
C ASN A 388 10.77 7.82 -21.72
N GLN A 389 11.25 8.12 -20.51
CA GLN A 389 11.14 9.43 -19.89
C GLN A 389 12.38 10.30 -20.15
N GLY A 390 13.39 9.79 -20.87
CA GLY A 390 14.52 10.56 -21.36
C GLY A 390 15.50 11.03 -20.28
N VAL A 391 15.60 10.32 -19.16
CA VAL A 391 16.44 10.77 -18.04
C VAL A 391 17.93 10.71 -18.36
N ARG A 392 18.34 9.92 -19.37
CA ARG A 392 19.73 9.88 -19.83
C ARG A 392 20.26 11.23 -20.28
N PHE A 393 19.40 12.05 -20.89
CA PHE A 393 19.76 13.39 -21.39
C PHE A 393 19.98 14.39 -20.26
N LEU A 394 19.47 14.11 -19.05
CA LEU A 394 19.62 14.98 -17.88
C LEU A 394 20.92 14.71 -17.11
N LEU A 395 21.49 13.50 -17.25
CA LEU A 395 22.61 13.06 -16.44
C LEU A 395 23.88 13.89 -16.64
N GLU A 396 24.15 14.35 -17.87
CA GLU A 396 25.33 15.18 -18.15
C GLU A 396 25.26 16.50 -17.37
N ASP A 397 24.13 17.18 -17.44
CA ASP A 397 23.92 18.46 -16.77
C ASP A 397 23.90 18.33 -15.25
N ILE A 398 23.30 17.24 -14.73
CA ILE A 398 23.31 16.94 -13.30
C ILE A 398 24.73 16.68 -12.80
N ARG A 399 25.54 15.91 -13.54
CA ARG A 399 26.96 15.65 -13.21
C ARG A 399 27.81 16.91 -13.28
N ALA A 400 27.53 17.77 -14.26
CA ALA A 400 28.14 19.09 -14.38
C ALA A 400 27.60 20.11 -13.35
N ARG A 401 26.64 19.71 -12.51
CA ARG A 401 25.95 20.54 -11.50
C ARG A 401 25.34 21.81 -12.10
N LYS A 402 24.87 21.74 -13.35
CA LYS A 402 24.11 22.84 -13.97
C LYS A 402 22.76 22.96 -13.27
N THR A 403 22.38 24.17 -12.88
CA THR A 403 21.09 24.39 -12.23
C THR A 403 19.94 24.16 -13.22
N TRP A 404 18.77 23.85 -12.68
CA TRP A 404 17.55 23.65 -13.47
C TRP A 404 17.21 24.86 -14.36
N GLU A 405 17.36 26.08 -13.82
CA GLU A 405 17.07 27.31 -14.54
C GLU A 405 18.03 27.54 -15.71
N ALA A 406 19.33 27.27 -15.51
CA ALA A 406 20.34 27.43 -16.54
C ALA A 406 20.17 26.43 -17.70
N ASN A 407 19.60 25.26 -17.44
CA ASN A 407 19.25 24.30 -18.49
C ASN A 407 18.06 24.82 -19.33
N ARG A 408 17.02 25.40 -18.71
CA ARG A 408 15.83 25.90 -19.45
C ARG A 408 16.13 27.07 -20.39
N GLU A 409 17.16 27.86 -20.11
CA GLU A 409 17.56 29.00 -20.95
C GLU A 409 18.45 28.61 -22.14
N GLY A 410 18.96 27.37 -22.17
CA GLY A 410 19.87 26.86 -23.21
C GLY A 410 19.24 25.86 -24.18
N GLY A 411 17.94 25.56 -24.04
CA GLY A 411 17.18 24.59 -24.84
C GLY A 411 16.31 25.20 -25.92
#